data_AF-A0A2G2BFM6-F1
#
_entry.id   AF-A0A2G2BFM6-F1
#
_cell.length_a   1.000
_cell.length_b   1.000
_cell.length_c   1.000
_cell.angle_alpha   90.00
_cell.angle_beta   90.00
_cell.angle_gamma   90.00
#
_symmetry.space_group_name_H-M   'P 1'
#
loop_
_entity.id
_entity.type
_entity.pdbx_description
1 polymer ?
#
loop_
_entity_poly.entity_id
_entity_poly.type
_entity_poly.pdbx_seq_one_letter_code
_entity_poly.pdbx_strand_id
1 'polypeptide(L)'
;MKVGEPMKIIDIARRMIAMSGRSVKENGKGDIEIQVSGLRPGEKLYEELLINDDSLCGAPHEKIMRAEEAMLSQIEVASTLRELRDILERGDSNAIRELVARRVEGSHLQEDVDVG
;
A
#
# COMPACT_ATOMS: atom_id res chain seq x y z
N MET A 1 -4.45 7.97 -15.62
CA MET A 1 -4.93 6.63 -16.07
C MET A 1 -6.33 6.39 -15.54
N LYS A 2 -7.24 5.81 -16.33
CA LYS A 2 -8.50 5.26 -15.78
C LYS A 2 -8.18 3.86 -15.29
N VAL A 3 -7.76 3.71 -14.04
CA VAL A 3 -7.77 2.39 -13.39
C VAL A 3 -9.21 1.89 -13.46
N GLY A 4 -9.40 0.61 -13.78
CA GLY A 4 -10.75 0.03 -13.87
C GLY A 4 -11.55 0.30 -12.60
N GLU A 5 -12.87 0.25 -12.70
CA GLU A 5 -13.72 0.45 -11.51
C GLU A 5 -13.40 -0.59 -10.45
N PRO A 6 -13.29 -0.19 -9.16
CA PRO A 6 -13.03 -1.13 -8.08
C PRO A 6 -14.12 -2.20 -8.07
N MET A 7 -13.72 -3.47 -8.11
CA MET A 7 -14.63 -4.60 -8.11
C MET A 7 -14.59 -5.33 -6.77
N LYS A 8 -15.76 -5.75 -6.29
CA LYS A 8 -15.86 -6.58 -5.09
C LYS A 8 -15.45 -8.02 -5.42
N ILE A 9 -14.68 -8.64 -4.53
CA ILE A 9 -14.26 -10.05 -4.66
C ILE A 9 -15.45 -11.00 -4.79
N ILE A 10 -16.57 -10.70 -4.10
CA ILE A 10 -17.79 -11.50 -4.18
C ILE A 10 -18.39 -11.52 -5.59
N ASP A 11 -18.31 -10.42 -6.33
CA ASP A 11 -18.87 -10.33 -7.67
C ASP A 11 -17.99 -11.07 -8.68
N ILE A 12 -16.67 -11.06 -8.46
CA ILE A 12 -15.72 -11.88 -9.22
C ILE A 12 -16.03 -13.37 -9.01
N ALA A 13 -16.23 -13.82 -7.77
CA ALA A 13 -16.56 -15.21 -7.48
C ALA A 13 -17.88 -15.66 -8.14
N ARG A 14 -18.94 -14.83 -8.06
CA ARG A 14 -20.22 -15.09 -8.75
C ARG A 14 -20.04 -15.19 -10.27
N ARG A 15 -19.24 -14.30 -10.86
CA ARG A 15 -18.95 -14.32 -12.31
C ARG A 15 -18.19 -15.57 -12.72
N MET A 16 -17.22 -16.02 -11.93
CA MET A 16 -16.49 -17.28 -12.18
C MET A 16 -17.44 -18.49 -12.17
N ILE A 17 -18.36 -18.56 -11.21
CA ILE A 17 -19.37 -19.62 -11.13
C ILE A 17 -20.27 -19.59 -12.39
N ALA A 18 -20.80 -18.42 -12.75
CA ALA A 18 -21.63 -18.28 -13.95
C ALA A 18 -20.88 -18.67 -15.24
N MET A 19 -19.62 -18.27 -15.38
CA MET A 19 -18.77 -18.64 -16.53
C MET A 19 -18.49 -20.14 -16.62
N SER A 20 -18.58 -20.87 -15.51
CA SER A 20 -18.48 -22.34 -15.49
C SER A 20 -19.79 -23.05 -15.90
N GLY A 21 -20.84 -22.30 -16.25
CA GLY A 21 -22.16 -22.85 -16.58
C GLY A 21 -22.94 -23.33 -15.36
N ARG A 22 -22.57 -22.86 -14.16
CA ARG A 22 -23.18 -23.25 -12.88
C ARG A 22 -23.85 -22.07 -12.21
N SER A 23 -24.75 -22.36 -11.30
CA SER A 23 -25.49 -21.38 -10.50
C SER A 23 -24.92 -21.27 -9.09
N VAL A 24 -24.93 -20.05 -8.57
CA VAL A 24 -24.61 -19.78 -7.17
C VAL A 24 -25.74 -20.34 -6.31
N LYS A 25 -25.38 -21.03 -5.23
CA LYS A 25 -26.35 -21.61 -4.30
C LYS A 25 -26.94 -20.52 -3.40
N GLU A 26 -28.24 -20.27 -3.53
CA GLU A 26 -28.99 -19.32 -2.71
C GLU A 26 -30.25 -20.00 -2.17
N ASN A 27 -30.55 -19.83 -0.87
CA ASN A 27 -31.71 -20.44 -0.20
C ASN A 27 -31.85 -21.96 -0.46
N GLY A 28 -30.72 -22.67 -0.49
CA GLY A 28 -30.67 -24.11 -0.72
C GLY A 28 -30.79 -24.56 -2.19
N LYS A 29 -30.93 -23.63 -3.14
CA LYS A 29 -31.04 -23.94 -4.59
C LYS A 29 -29.80 -23.49 -5.33
N GLY A 30 -29.27 -24.33 -6.21
CA GLY A 30 -28.12 -24.03 -7.06
C GLY A 30 -26.97 -25.02 -6.89
N ASP A 31 -25.88 -24.79 -7.61
CA ASP A 31 -24.81 -25.78 -7.78
C ASP A 31 -23.61 -25.56 -6.84
N ILE A 32 -23.20 -24.30 -6.65
CA ILE A 32 -21.97 -23.94 -5.91
C ILE A 32 -22.28 -22.93 -4.82
N GLU A 33 -21.99 -23.28 -3.57
CA GLU A 33 -22.07 -22.37 -2.42
C GLU A 33 -20.85 -21.47 -2.32
N ILE A 34 -21.06 -20.20 -1.95
CA ILE A 34 -19.98 -19.27 -1.59
C ILE A 34 -19.98 -19.13 -0.06
N GLN A 35 -18.85 -19.47 0.57
CA GLN A 35 -18.65 -19.31 2.01
C GLN A 35 -17.64 -18.18 2.27
N VAL A 36 -17.96 -17.28 3.21
CA VAL A 36 -17.06 -16.19 3.59
C VAL A 36 -16.17 -16.67 4.74
N SER A 37 -14.88 -16.85 4.47
CA SER A 37 -13.89 -17.31 5.47
C SER A 37 -13.37 -16.21 6.39
N GLY A 38 -13.71 -14.94 6.13
CA GLY A 38 -13.07 -13.80 6.77
C GLY A 38 -11.69 -13.49 6.18
N LEU A 39 -11.07 -12.42 6.68
CA LEU A 39 -9.73 -11.98 6.28
C LEU A 39 -8.65 -12.78 7.02
N ARG A 40 -7.57 -13.12 6.31
CA ARG A 40 -6.37 -13.69 6.92
C ARG A 40 -5.56 -12.57 7.60
N PRO A 41 -4.74 -12.89 8.62
CA PRO A 41 -3.85 -11.92 9.24
C PRO A 41 -2.98 -11.22 8.19
N GLY A 42 -3.04 -9.88 8.16
CA GLY A 42 -2.30 -9.06 7.20
C GLY A 42 -3.03 -8.75 5.88
N GLU A 43 -4.22 -9.30 5.63
CA GLU A 43 -5.03 -8.93 4.47
C GLU A 43 -5.78 -7.61 4.69
N LYS A 44 -5.83 -6.78 3.64
CA LYS A 44 -6.63 -5.56 3.59
C LYS A 44 -7.98 -5.82 2.91
N LEU A 45 -9.02 -5.11 3.34
CA LEU A 45 -10.35 -5.19 2.71
C LEU A 45 -10.41 -4.42 1.38
N TYR A 46 -9.55 -3.42 1.23
CA TYR A 46 -9.40 -2.60 0.03
C TYR A 46 -7.91 -2.33 -0.22
N GLU A 47 -7.54 -2.21 -1.48
CA GLU A 47 -6.23 -1.72 -1.89
C GLU A 47 -6.29 -0.22 -2.09
N GLU A 48 -5.24 0.48 -1.66
CA GLU A 48 -5.07 1.91 -1.90
C GLU A 48 -4.16 2.10 -3.11
N LEU A 49 -4.55 3.00 -4.01
CA LEU A 49 -3.65 3.46 -5.06
C LEU A 49 -2.66 4.45 -4.44
N LEU A 50 -1.51 3.93 -3.98
CA LEU A 50 -0.42 4.72 -3.42
C LEU A 50 0.45 5.35 -4.51
N ILE A 51 -0.18 6.01 -5.48
CA ILE A 51 0.55 6.74 -6.49
C ILE A 51 0.09 8.18 -6.43
N ASN A 52 0.95 9.05 -5.89
CA ASN A 52 0.78 10.48 -6.03
C ASN A 52 0.80 10.79 -7.54
N ASP A 53 -0.27 11.40 -8.05
CA ASP A 53 -0.42 11.70 -9.49
C ASP A 53 0.77 12.53 -10.01
N ASP A 54 1.39 13.32 -9.13
CA ASP A 54 2.58 14.14 -9.40
C ASP A 54 3.86 13.34 -9.66
N SER A 55 3.92 12.08 -9.20
CA SER A 55 5.04 11.16 -9.42
C SER A 55 4.82 10.26 -10.64
N LEU A 56 3.74 10.44 -11.40
CA LEU A 56 3.46 9.63 -12.58
C LEU A 56 3.97 10.28 -13.86
N CYS A 57 4.93 9.64 -14.51
CA CYS A 57 5.40 9.99 -15.83
C CYS A 57 4.78 9.08 -16.89
N GLY A 58 4.33 9.69 -18.00
CA GLY A 58 3.80 8.96 -19.15
C GLY A 58 4.85 8.03 -19.77
N ALA A 59 4.44 6.82 -20.15
CA ALA A 59 5.23 5.94 -21.00
C ALA A 59 4.72 5.99 -22.45
N PRO A 60 5.49 5.50 -23.44
CA PRO A 60 5.06 5.50 -24.85
C PRO A 60 3.74 4.76 -25.12
N HIS A 61 3.29 3.89 -24.22
CA HIS A 61 2.05 3.13 -24.36
C HIS A 61 1.02 3.61 -23.33
N GLU A 62 -0.20 3.94 -23.77
CA GLU A 62 -1.25 4.60 -22.96
C GLU A 62 -1.71 3.81 -21.72
N LYS A 63 -1.51 2.50 -21.70
CA LYS A 63 -1.82 1.62 -20.54
C LYS A 63 -0.65 1.42 -19.57
N ILE A 64 0.48 2.08 -19.80
CA ILE A 64 1.69 1.96 -18.99
C ILE A 64 2.02 3.34 -18.45
N MET A 65 2.22 3.42 -17.14
CA MET A 65 2.75 4.61 -16.48
C MET A 65 4.00 4.23 -15.69
N ARG A 66 4.90 5.19 -15.49
CA ARG A 66 6.11 5.03 -14.66
C ARG A 66 5.94 5.90 -13.43
N ALA A 67 6.22 5.33 -12.26
CA ALA A 67 6.40 6.12 -11.05
C ALA A 67 7.83 6.64 -11.02
N GLU A 68 7.99 7.96 -10.93
CA GLU A 68 9.25 8.65 -10.69
C GLU A 68 9.18 9.22 -9.27
N GLU A 69 9.80 8.50 -8.34
CA GLU A 69 9.88 8.91 -6.94
C GLU A 69 11.06 9.86 -6.74
N ALA A 70 10.88 10.83 -5.85
CA ALA A 70 11.97 11.72 -5.46
C ALA A 70 13.08 10.89 -4.79
N MET A 71 14.28 10.91 -5.38
CA MET A 71 15.44 10.24 -4.83
C MET A 71 16.41 11.26 -4.23
N LEU A 72 17.00 10.91 -3.10
CA LEU A 72 18.10 11.67 -2.53
C LEU A 72 19.34 11.55 -3.44
N SER A 73 20.02 12.67 -3.68
CA SER A 73 21.34 12.63 -4.31
C SER A 73 22.35 11.93 -3.39
N GLN A 74 23.44 11.42 -3.98
CA GLN A 74 24.50 10.78 -3.19
C GLN A 74 25.06 11.70 -2.09
N ILE A 75 25.13 13.01 -2.35
CA ILE A 75 25.62 14.00 -1.39
C ILE A 75 24.65 14.10 -0.21
N GLU A 76 23.35 14.15 -0.48
CA GLU A 76 22.30 14.21 0.54
C GLU A 76 22.23 12.93 1.38
N VAL A 77 22.41 11.76 0.77
CA VAL A 77 22.52 10.48 1.50
C VAL A 77 23.75 10.53 2.41
N ALA A 78 24.91 10.93 1.88
CA ALA A 78 26.15 10.98 2.65
C ALA A 78 26.14 12.03 3.77
N SER A 79 25.44 13.15 3.61
CA SER A 79 25.25 14.13 4.70
C SER A 79 24.31 13.58 5.77
N THR A 80 23.20 12.95 5.37
CA THR A 80 22.23 12.37 6.30
C THR A 80 22.85 11.25 7.14
N LEU A 81 23.66 10.38 6.54
CA LEU A 81 24.38 9.31 7.26
C LEU A 81 25.42 9.85 8.25
N ARG A 82 26.07 10.98 7.93
CA ARG A 82 26.99 11.65 8.85
C ARG A 82 26.25 12.22 10.05
N GLU A 83 25.17 12.95 9.81
CA GLU A 83 24.33 13.51 10.87
C GLU A 83 23.73 12.41 11.76
N LEU A 84 23.24 11.31 11.18
CA LEU A 84 22.74 10.16 11.93
C LEU A 84 23.81 9.56 12.85
N ARG A 85 25.04 9.40 12.37
CA ARG A 85 26.15 8.88 13.17
C ARG A 85 26.47 9.81 14.35
N ASP A 86 26.53 11.12 14.09
CA ASP A 86 26.83 12.11 15.12
C ASP A 86 25.75 12.14 16.23
N ILE A 87 24.49 11.92 15.87
CA ILE A 87 23.37 11.82 16.82
C ILE A 87 23.43 10.52 17.62
N LEU A 88 23.73 9.39 16.96
CA LEU A 88 23.87 8.09 17.62
C LEU A 88 24.99 8.10 18.68
N GLU A 89 26.11 8.75 18.39
CA GLU A 89 27.22 8.92 19.34
C GLU A 89 26.81 9.73 20.58
N ARG A 90 25.83 10.62 20.45
CA ARG A 90 25.28 11.43 21.56
C ARG A 90 24.16 10.72 22.32
N GLY A 91 23.62 9.62 21.80
CA GLY A 91 22.55 8.83 22.41
C GLY A 91 21.17 9.50 22.42
N ASP A 92 20.93 10.50 21.55
CA ASP A 92 19.69 11.26 21.53
C ASP A 92 18.65 10.62 20.60
N SER A 93 17.76 9.81 21.18
CA SER A 93 16.71 9.11 20.45
C SER A 93 15.64 10.04 19.86
N ASN A 94 15.44 11.23 20.42
CA ASN A 94 14.49 12.20 19.89
C ASN A 94 15.04 12.83 18.60
N ALA A 95 16.32 13.21 18.62
CA ALA A 95 17.00 13.73 17.43
C ALA A 95 17.04 12.72 16.27
N ILE A 96 17.11 11.41 16.56
CA ILE A 96 17.01 10.36 15.53
C ILE A 96 15.61 10.37 14.89
N ARG A 97 14.55 10.40 15.71
CA ARG A 97 13.16 10.45 15.19
C ARG A 97 12.95 11.70 14.34
N GLU A 98 13.45 12.86 14.76
CA GLU A 98 13.37 14.11 13.99
C GLU A 98 14.13 14.02 12.65
N LEU A 99 15.34 13.46 12.65
CA LEU A 99 16.13 13.29 11.43
C LEU A 99 15.42 12.39 10.41
N VAL A 100 14.86 11.27 10.88
CA VAL A 100 14.10 10.33 10.04
C VAL A 100 12.82 10.98 9.53
N ALA A 101 12.07 11.66 10.38
CA ALA A 101 10.82 12.33 10.02
C ALA A 101 11.02 13.42 8.95
N ARG A 102 12.15 14.13 9.00
CA ARG A 102 12.51 15.16 8.01
C ARG A 102 12.88 14.59 6.63
N ARG A 103 13.35 13.35 6.55
CA ARG A 103 13.94 12.79 5.32
C ARG A 103 13.13 11.68 4.66
N VAL A 104 12.23 11.02 5.40
CA VAL A 104 11.35 9.97 4.90
C VAL A 104 9.96 10.54 4.74
N GLU A 105 9.54 10.77 3.50
CA GLU A 105 8.15 11.09 3.17
C GLU A 105 7.23 9.95 3.65
N GLY A 106 6.14 10.29 4.34
CA GLY A 106 5.18 9.29 4.84
C GLY A 106 5.61 8.54 6.11
N SER A 107 6.61 9.03 6.84
CA SER A 107 6.89 8.56 8.20
C SER A 107 5.74 8.98 9.13
N HIS A 108 4.68 8.16 9.16
CA HIS A 108 3.72 8.16 10.25
C HIS A 108 4.51 7.86 11.52
N LEU A 109 4.84 8.90 12.29
CA LEU A 109 5.15 8.72 13.69
C LEU A 109 3.89 8.11 14.30
N GLN A 110 3.90 6.79 14.47
CA GLN A 110 2.90 6.12 15.27
C GLN A 110 3.04 6.71 16.66
N GLU A 111 2.12 7.61 17.03
CA GLU A 111 2.04 8.12 18.40
C GLU A 111 2.00 6.90 19.31
N ASP A 112 2.96 6.84 20.22
CA ASP A 112 3.06 5.78 21.22
C ASP A 112 1.66 5.59 21.84
N VAL A 113 1.09 4.39 21.67
CA VAL A 113 -0.16 4.01 22.33
C VAL A 113 0.11 4.08 23.83
N ASP A 114 -0.51 5.06 24.47
CA ASP A 114 -0.61 5.16 25.92
C ASP A 114 -1.20 3.85 26.45
N VAL A 115 -0.33 3.02 27.03
CA VAL A 115 -0.73 1.82 27.76
C VAL A 115 -0.71 2.19 29.24
N GLY A 116 -1.86 2.72 29.70
CA GLY A 116 -2.40 2.61 31.06
C GLY A 116 -1.52 2.98 32.25
#